data_AF-A0A0F0KWL6-F1
#
_entry.id   AF-A0A0F0KWL6-F1
#
_cell.length_a   1.000
_cell.length_b   1.000
_cell.length_c   1.000
_cell.angle_alpha   90.00
_cell.angle_beta   90.00
_cell.angle_gamma   90.00
#
_symmetry.space_group_name_H-M   'P 1'
#
loop_
_entity.id
_entity.type
_entity.pdbx_description
1 polymer ?
#
loop_
_entity_poly.entity_id
_entity_poly.type
_entity_poly.pdbx_seq_one_letter_code
_entity_poly.pdbx_strand_id
1 'polypeptide(L)'
;MATGSLWHYFDGFDDVVRAAATEITRRTDERIRSATAGLRGLARLDALMREVLPVDDGTRTEAYVVVGFWGRLTALASSPDAGSPTFATWQDVISDSLDEAVADGELSPATPKRALMSLLRSITYGQQVIEVTEPHGADAHLAVLESILEPWRA
;
A
#
# COMPACT_ATOMS: atom_id res chain seq x y z
N MET A 1 -0.28 -31.29 -4.69
CA MET A 1 -0.77 -31.07 -3.31
C MET A 1 -2.29 -31.12 -3.34
N ALA A 2 -2.92 -31.89 -2.45
CA ALA A 2 -4.35 -32.18 -2.51
C ALA A 2 -5.18 -30.98 -2.03
N THR A 3 -6.08 -30.49 -2.88
CA THR A 3 -7.03 -29.40 -2.61
C THR A 3 -7.91 -29.63 -1.37
N GLY A 4 -8.01 -30.86 -0.87
CA GLY A 4 -8.76 -31.20 0.36
C GLY A 4 -8.10 -30.74 1.68
N SER A 5 -6.80 -30.46 1.72
CA SER A 5 -6.11 -30.11 2.98
C SER A 5 -6.33 -28.66 3.43
N LEU A 6 -6.73 -27.75 2.53
CA LEU A 6 -6.91 -26.34 2.85
C LEU A 6 -8.26 -26.09 3.55
N TRP A 7 -9.30 -26.85 3.20
CA TRP A 7 -10.67 -26.70 3.71
C TRP A 7 -10.84 -27.07 5.19
N HIS A 8 -9.85 -27.70 5.82
CA HIS A 8 -9.87 -27.95 7.27
C HIS A 8 -9.47 -26.71 8.09
N TYR A 9 -8.88 -25.70 7.45
CA TYR A 9 -8.43 -24.47 8.12
C TYR A 9 -9.37 -23.27 7.90
N PHE A 10 -10.35 -23.39 7.01
CA PHE A 10 -11.22 -22.29 6.62
C PHE A 10 -12.67 -22.76 6.49
N ASP A 11 -13.59 -22.04 7.13
CA ASP A 11 -15.04 -22.35 7.08
C ASP A 11 -15.65 -21.99 5.71
N GLY A 12 -14.90 -21.25 4.88
CA GLY A 12 -15.29 -20.93 3.51
C GLY A 12 -14.21 -20.17 2.75
N PHE A 13 -14.46 -19.98 1.46
CA PHE A 13 -13.56 -19.25 0.57
C PHE A 13 -13.35 -17.79 1.01
N ASP A 14 -14.33 -17.21 1.68
CA ASP A 14 -14.27 -15.85 2.22
C ASP A 14 -13.26 -15.73 3.37
N ASP A 15 -13.12 -16.76 4.21
CA ASP A 15 -12.08 -16.80 5.25
C ASP A 15 -10.69 -16.99 4.65
N VAL A 16 -10.57 -17.74 3.55
CA VAL A 16 -9.32 -17.85 2.79
C VAL A 16 -8.87 -16.48 2.29
N VAL A 17 -9.78 -15.69 1.70
CA VAL A 17 -9.43 -14.36 1.17
C VAL A 17 -9.11 -13.38 2.30
N ARG A 18 -9.85 -13.41 3.43
CA ARG A 18 -9.51 -12.59 4.60
C ARG A 18 -8.13 -12.94 5.14
N ALA A 19 -7.83 -14.22 5.34
CA ALA A 19 -6.53 -14.66 5.83
C ALA A 19 -5.39 -14.28 4.88
N ALA A 20 -5.61 -14.38 3.57
CA ALA A 20 -4.65 -13.93 2.57
C ALA A 20 -4.40 -12.41 2.66
N ALA A 21 -5.44 -11.59 2.79
CA ALA A 21 -5.29 -10.14 2.94
C ALA A 21 -4.55 -9.75 4.24
N THR A 22 -4.82 -10.44 5.34
CA THR A 22 -4.10 -10.25 6.62
C THR A 22 -2.63 -10.64 6.47
N GLU A 23 -2.34 -11.79 5.86
CA GLU A 23 -0.96 -12.26 5.66
C GLU A 23 -0.17 -11.34 4.72
N ILE A 24 -0.80 -10.82 3.66
CA ILE A 24 -0.19 -9.83 2.77
C ILE A 24 0.18 -8.58 3.55
N THR A 25 -0.78 -7.98 4.28
CA THR A 25 -0.51 -6.79 5.11
C THR A 25 0.66 -7.02 6.07
N ARG A 26 0.70 -8.18 6.75
CA ARG A 26 1.79 -8.54 7.66
C ARG A 26 3.15 -8.62 6.95
N ARG A 27 3.20 -9.22 5.76
CA ARG A 27 4.45 -9.32 4.96
C ARG A 27 4.89 -7.95 4.46
N THR A 28 3.97 -7.14 3.97
CA THR A 28 4.25 -5.78 3.51
C THR A 28 4.79 -4.93 4.67
N ASP A 29 4.21 -5.03 5.88
CA ASP A 29 4.74 -4.38 7.10
C ASP A 29 6.20 -4.76 7.39
N GLU A 30 6.53 -6.04 7.28
CA GLU A 30 7.89 -6.54 7.51
C GLU A 30 8.87 -6.00 6.47
N ARG A 31 8.48 -5.99 5.19
CA ARG A 31 9.32 -5.44 4.13
C ARG A 31 9.49 -3.93 4.28
N ILE A 32 8.42 -3.18 4.56
CA ILE A 32 8.49 -1.73 4.83
C ILE A 32 9.44 -1.45 5.98
N ARG A 33 9.32 -2.16 7.10
CA ARG A 33 10.21 -1.96 8.26
C ARG A 33 11.68 -2.21 7.90
N SER A 34 11.95 -3.22 7.08
CA SER A 34 13.30 -3.53 6.60
C SER A 34 13.80 -2.47 5.61
N ALA A 35 13.00 -2.08 4.63
CA ALA A 35 13.36 -1.15 3.56
C ALA A 35 13.55 0.29 4.07
N THR A 36 12.81 0.68 5.11
CA THR A 36 12.86 2.02 5.70
C THR A 36 13.91 2.16 6.81
N ALA A 37 14.57 1.08 7.22
CA ALA A 37 15.51 1.09 8.33
C ALA A 37 16.67 2.07 8.09
N GLY A 38 16.83 3.05 8.99
CA GLY A 38 17.89 4.06 8.89
C GLY A 38 17.64 5.14 7.83
N LEU A 39 16.51 5.11 7.13
CA LEU A 39 16.11 6.15 6.19
C LEU A 39 15.26 7.22 6.90
N ARG A 40 15.21 8.40 6.30
CA ARG A 40 14.40 9.55 6.71
C ARG A 40 13.94 10.33 5.49
N GLY A 41 13.00 11.26 5.67
CA GLY A 41 12.56 12.16 4.60
C GLY A 41 11.99 11.44 3.38
N LEU A 42 12.24 11.97 2.17
CA LEU A 42 11.73 11.38 0.94
C LEU A 42 12.37 10.03 0.61
N ALA A 43 13.59 9.77 1.06
CA ALA A 43 14.21 8.45 0.90
C ALA A 43 13.41 7.37 1.65
N ARG A 44 12.92 7.67 2.86
CA ARG A 44 12.06 6.75 3.61
C ARG A 44 10.70 6.57 2.93
N LEU A 45 10.13 7.66 2.42
CA LEU A 45 8.86 7.62 1.70
C LEU A 45 8.95 6.78 0.41
N ASP A 46 10.00 6.96 -0.40
CA ASP A 46 10.23 6.18 -1.62
C ASP A 46 10.39 4.69 -1.31
N ALA A 47 11.21 4.36 -0.31
CA ALA A 47 11.40 2.97 0.12
C ALA A 47 10.08 2.33 0.58
N LEU A 48 9.25 3.06 1.34
CA LEU A 48 7.93 2.58 1.75
C LEU A 48 7.01 2.38 0.53
N MET A 49 6.95 3.35 -0.38
CA MET A 49 6.04 3.30 -1.53
C MET A 49 6.39 2.18 -2.50
N ARG A 50 7.66 1.82 -2.64
CA ARG A 50 8.09 0.65 -3.44
C ARG A 50 7.58 -0.67 -2.90
N GLU A 51 7.35 -0.79 -1.59
CA GLU A 51 6.79 -2.00 -1.00
C GLU A 51 5.27 -2.09 -1.12
N VAL A 52 4.61 -0.97 -1.46
CA VAL A 52 3.16 -0.81 -1.48
C VAL A 52 2.61 -0.72 -2.91
N LEU A 53 3.33 -0.04 -3.81
CA LEU A 53 2.98 0.07 -5.21
C LEU A 53 3.34 -1.22 -5.96
N PRO A 54 2.58 -1.60 -7.00
CA PRO A 54 2.81 -2.84 -7.76
C PRO A 54 4.00 -2.72 -8.74
N VAL A 55 5.20 -2.54 -8.18
CA VAL A 55 6.44 -2.26 -8.93
C VAL A 55 7.33 -3.48 -9.14
N ASP A 56 7.02 -4.60 -8.49
CA ASP A 56 7.69 -5.89 -8.67
C ASP A 56 6.70 -7.06 -8.71
N ASP A 57 7.18 -8.26 -9.03
CA ASP A 57 6.32 -9.44 -9.18
C ASP A 57 5.54 -9.79 -7.89
N GLY A 58 6.12 -9.50 -6.72
CA GLY A 58 5.50 -9.76 -5.42
C GLY A 58 4.34 -8.81 -5.15
N THR A 59 4.62 -7.51 -5.20
CA THR A 59 3.64 -6.42 -5.02
C THR A 59 2.52 -6.45 -6.05
N ARG A 60 2.80 -6.86 -7.30
CA ARG A 60 1.77 -7.12 -8.32
C ARG A 60 0.84 -8.26 -7.96
N THR A 61 1.41 -9.38 -7.51
CA THR A 61 0.61 -10.53 -7.05
C THR A 61 -0.27 -10.14 -5.86
N GLU A 62 0.27 -9.34 -4.94
CA GLU A 62 -0.47 -8.79 -3.80
C GLU A 62 -1.65 -7.91 -4.25
N ALA A 63 -1.47 -7.08 -5.29
CA ALA A 63 -2.54 -6.24 -5.85
C ALA A 63 -3.77 -7.06 -6.31
N TYR A 64 -3.58 -8.19 -7.01
CA TYR A 64 -4.68 -9.06 -7.42
C TYR A 64 -5.46 -9.63 -6.22
N VAL A 65 -4.76 -10.01 -5.16
CA VAL A 65 -5.41 -10.53 -3.94
C VAL A 65 -6.17 -9.42 -3.23
N VAL A 66 -5.57 -8.23 -3.09
CA VAL A 66 -6.17 -7.07 -2.43
C VAL A 66 -7.42 -6.59 -3.16
N VAL A 67 -7.37 -6.44 -4.49
CA VAL A 67 -8.54 -6.04 -5.29
C VAL A 67 -9.62 -7.12 -5.26
N GLY A 68 -9.24 -8.40 -5.35
CA GLY A 68 -10.17 -9.52 -5.21
C GLY A 68 -10.88 -9.54 -3.85
N PHE A 69 -10.17 -9.18 -2.79
CA PHE A 69 -10.73 -9.00 -1.45
C PHE A 69 -11.69 -7.82 -1.38
N TRP A 70 -11.33 -6.64 -1.93
CA TRP A 70 -12.22 -5.48 -1.97
C TRP A 70 -13.55 -5.78 -2.67
N GLY A 71 -13.51 -6.54 -3.76
CA GLY A 71 -14.71 -7.01 -4.47
C GLY A 71 -15.67 -7.86 -3.63
N ARG A 72 -15.20 -8.40 -2.49
CA ARG A 72 -16.00 -9.21 -1.56
C ARG A 72 -16.29 -8.55 -0.24
N LEU A 73 -15.78 -7.33 0.02
CA LEU A 73 -16.04 -6.64 1.28
C LEU A 73 -17.54 -6.51 1.59
N THR A 74 -18.39 -6.35 0.57
CA THR A 74 -19.85 -6.29 0.75
C THR A 74 -20.46 -7.61 1.23
N ALA A 75 -19.90 -8.76 0.86
CA ALA A 75 -20.28 -10.07 1.38
C ALA A 75 -19.69 -10.33 2.78
N LEU A 76 -18.52 -9.76 3.06
CA LEU A 76 -17.78 -9.90 4.33
C LEU A 76 -18.21 -8.92 5.44
N ALA A 77 -19.01 -7.90 5.10
CA ALA A 77 -19.36 -6.74 5.94
C ALA A 77 -20.17 -7.05 7.22
N SER A 78 -20.44 -8.32 7.53
CA SER A 78 -21.00 -8.72 8.83
C SER A 78 -19.98 -8.64 9.98
N SER A 79 -18.71 -8.31 9.71
CA SER A 79 -17.67 -8.11 10.72
C SER A 79 -17.12 -6.67 10.70
N PRO A 80 -17.16 -5.92 11.82
CA PRO A 80 -16.72 -4.52 11.89
C PRO A 80 -15.25 -4.27 11.54
N ASP A 81 -14.38 -5.29 11.66
CA ASP A 81 -12.93 -5.18 11.46
C ASP A 81 -12.46 -5.62 10.07
N ALA A 82 -13.37 -6.02 9.18
CA ALA A 82 -13.02 -6.74 7.95
C ALA A 82 -12.35 -5.89 6.86
N GLY A 83 -12.08 -4.60 7.09
CA GLY A 83 -11.61 -3.71 6.03
C GLY A 83 -10.68 -2.63 6.50
N SER A 84 -9.78 -2.90 7.46
CA SER A 84 -8.75 -1.90 7.80
C SER A 84 -7.98 -1.57 6.51
N PRO A 85 -8.11 -0.35 5.97
CA PRO A 85 -7.52 -0.03 4.69
C PRO A 85 -6.00 -0.09 4.85
N THR A 86 -5.30 -0.89 4.04
CA THR A 86 -3.85 -1.15 4.12
C THR A 86 -3.01 0.12 4.29
N PHE A 87 -3.42 1.25 3.68
CA PHE A 87 -2.77 2.55 3.85
C PHE A 87 -2.89 3.17 5.25
N ALA A 88 -3.96 2.88 5.99
CA ALA A 88 -4.15 3.35 7.36
C ALA A 88 -3.06 2.80 8.30
N THR A 89 -2.55 1.59 8.02
CA THR A 89 -1.48 0.94 8.79
C THR A 89 -0.18 1.76 8.78
N TRP A 90 0.11 2.46 7.67
CA TRP A 90 1.40 3.16 7.48
C TRP A 90 1.28 4.68 7.46
N GLN A 91 0.11 5.22 7.81
CA GLN A 91 -0.16 6.65 7.74
C GLN A 91 0.82 7.46 8.60
N ASP A 92 1.18 6.95 9.78
CA ASP A 92 2.09 7.62 10.70
C ASP A 92 3.51 7.68 10.11
N VAL A 93 4.01 6.57 9.56
CA VAL A 93 5.33 6.51 8.92
C VAL A 93 5.42 7.47 7.74
N ILE A 94 4.37 7.54 6.90
CA ILE A 94 4.29 8.47 5.78
C ILE A 94 4.26 9.92 6.28
N SER A 95 3.47 10.20 7.32
CA SER A 95 3.35 11.55 7.88
C SER A 95 4.68 12.05 8.41
N ASP A 96 5.34 11.23 9.21
CA ASP A 96 6.66 11.53 9.77
C ASP A 96 7.71 11.71 8.65
N SER A 97 7.61 10.95 7.55
CA SER A 97 8.54 11.09 6.42
C SER A 97 8.38 12.44 5.72
N LEU A 98 7.14 12.91 5.57
CA LEU A 98 6.85 14.23 5.00
C LEU A 98 7.31 15.36 5.93
N ASP A 99 7.20 15.18 7.24
CA ASP A 99 7.66 16.15 8.24
C ASP A 99 9.19 16.28 8.23
N GLU A 100 9.89 15.14 8.19
CA GLU A 100 11.34 15.08 8.03
C GLU A 100 11.78 15.74 6.71
N ALA A 101 11.11 15.44 5.59
CA ALA A 101 11.45 16.00 4.29
C ALA A 101 11.32 17.53 4.24
N VAL A 102 10.32 18.11 4.94
CA VAL A 102 10.21 19.57 5.07
C VAL A 102 11.30 20.13 5.98
N ALA A 103 11.61 19.45 7.09
CA ALA A 103 12.65 19.89 8.02
C ALA A 103 14.05 19.86 7.40
N ASP A 104 14.32 18.87 6.54
CA ASP A 104 15.59 18.66 5.86
C ASP A 104 15.71 19.49 4.56
N GLY A 105 14.65 20.21 4.19
CA GLY A 105 14.62 21.06 3.00
C GLY A 105 14.53 20.28 1.68
N GLU A 106 14.05 19.03 1.70
CA GLU A 106 13.76 18.24 0.50
C GLU A 106 12.39 18.63 -0.10
N LEU A 107 11.47 19.07 0.77
CA LEU A 107 10.17 19.62 0.41
C LEU A 107 10.03 21.06 0.91
N SER A 108 9.32 21.87 0.15
CA SER A 108 8.97 23.24 0.50
C SER A 108 8.16 23.30 1.80
N PRO A 109 8.40 24.27 2.68
CA PRO A 109 7.55 24.51 3.86
C PRO A 109 6.08 24.79 3.53
N ALA A 110 5.77 25.16 2.28
CA ALA A 110 4.40 25.37 1.80
C ALA A 110 3.67 24.07 1.43
N THR A 111 4.30 22.90 1.59
CA THR A 111 3.72 21.59 1.27
C THR A 111 2.39 21.37 2.01
N PRO A 112 1.27 21.14 1.31
CA PRO A 112 -0.03 20.93 1.93
C PRO A 112 -0.15 19.49 2.45
N LYS A 113 0.58 19.16 3.53
CA LYS A 113 0.76 17.79 4.05
C LYS A 113 -0.54 16.98 4.16
N ARG A 114 -1.63 17.57 4.66
CA ARG A 114 -2.94 16.90 4.78
C ARG A 114 -3.51 16.49 3.41
N ALA A 115 -3.43 17.39 2.43
CA ALA A 115 -3.90 17.11 1.08
C ALA A 115 -2.99 16.06 0.40
N LEU A 116 -1.68 16.19 0.59
CA LEU A 116 -0.69 15.25 0.07
C LEU A 116 -0.91 13.85 0.63
N MET A 117 -1.11 13.70 1.94
CA MET A 117 -1.47 12.42 2.58
C MET A 117 -2.75 11.81 1.98
N SER A 118 -3.77 12.64 1.77
CA SER A 118 -5.04 12.19 1.17
C SER A 118 -4.87 11.72 -0.27
N LEU A 119 -3.99 12.39 -1.02
CA LEU A 119 -3.66 12.03 -2.40
C LEU A 119 -2.84 10.74 -2.45
N LEU A 120 -1.78 10.62 -1.64
CA LEU A 120 -0.97 9.40 -1.50
C LEU A 120 -1.82 8.18 -1.12
N ARG A 121 -2.80 8.37 -0.23
CA ARG A 121 -3.78 7.34 0.09
C ARG A 121 -4.55 6.93 -1.14
N SER A 122 -5.16 7.90 -1.82
CA SER A 122 -6.07 7.66 -2.93
C SER A 122 -5.37 6.98 -4.12
N ILE A 123 -4.15 7.43 -4.45
CA ILE A 123 -3.36 6.83 -5.52
C ILE A 123 -2.92 5.43 -5.14
N THR A 124 -2.57 5.16 -3.88
CA THR A 124 -2.17 3.80 -3.48
C THR A 124 -3.30 2.80 -3.77
N TYR A 125 -4.54 3.12 -3.40
CA TYR A 125 -5.71 2.30 -3.77
C TYR A 125 -5.90 2.21 -5.28
N GLY A 126 -5.83 3.36 -5.96
CA GLY A 126 -6.01 3.43 -7.42
C GLY A 126 -4.98 2.60 -8.20
N GLN A 127 -3.72 2.59 -7.77
CA GLN A 127 -2.65 1.85 -8.44
C GLN A 127 -2.85 0.33 -8.31
N GLN A 128 -3.44 -0.18 -7.22
CA GLN A 128 -3.80 -1.60 -7.13
C GLN A 128 -4.88 -1.96 -8.16
N VAL A 129 -5.90 -1.11 -8.32
CA VAL A 129 -6.96 -1.33 -9.31
C VAL A 129 -6.41 -1.27 -10.72
N ILE A 130 -5.59 -0.25 -11.02
CA ILE A 130 -4.95 -0.09 -12.32
C ILE A 130 -4.13 -1.31 -12.68
N GLU A 131 -3.29 -1.83 -11.77
CA GLU A 131 -2.51 -3.04 -12.06
C GLU A 131 -3.40 -4.24 -12.44
N VAL A 132 -4.55 -4.40 -11.78
CA VAL A 132 -5.46 -5.52 -12.05
C VAL A 132 -6.27 -5.32 -13.34
N THR A 133 -6.67 -4.10 -13.67
CA THR A 133 -7.53 -3.81 -14.84
C THR A 133 -6.74 -3.52 -16.10
N GLU A 134 -5.61 -2.85 -15.97
CA GLU A 134 -4.76 -2.31 -17.03
C GLU A 134 -3.28 -2.37 -16.55
N PRO A 135 -2.61 -3.53 -16.60
CA PRO A 135 -1.25 -3.67 -16.05
C PRO A 135 -0.25 -2.73 -16.73
N HIS A 136 0.58 -2.06 -15.92
CA HIS A 136 1.59 -1.12 -16.40
C HIS A 136 3.01 -1.55 -16.02
N GLY A 137 4.02 -0.86 -16.57
CA GLY A 137 5.40 -0.98 -16.10
C GLY A 137 5.57 -0.37 -14.71
N ALA A 138 6.53 -0.89 -13.93
CA ALA A 138 6.87 -0.34 -12.61
C ALA A 138 7.11 1.18 -12.64
N ASP A 139 7.77 1.67 -13.69
CA ASP A 139 8.05 3.09 -13.90
C ASP A 139 6.78 3.95 -13.96
N ALA A 140 5.66 3.42 -14.46
CA ALA A 140 4.40 4.16 -14.52
C ALA A 140 3.80 4.37 -13.12
N HIS A 141 3.84 3.34 -12.26
CA HIS A 141 3.38 3.46 -10.88
C HIS A 141 4.24 4.44 -10.08
N LEU A 142 5.57 4.40 -10.27
CA LEU A 142 6.49 5.32 -9.61
C LEU A 142 6.37 6.75 -10.14
N ALA A 143 6.13 6.93 -11.44
CA ALA A 143 5.91 8.25 -12.02
C ALA A 143 4.72 8.96 -11.39
N VAL A 144 3.65 8.24 -11.05
CA VAL A 144 2.49 8.81 -10.33
C VAL A 144 2.91 9.36 -8.96
N LEU A 145 3.74 8.63 -8.21
CA LEU A 145 4.28 9.09 -6.93
C LEU A 145 5.13 10.36 -7.10
N GLU A 146 6.05 10.36 -8.07
CA GLU A 146 6.92 11.50 -8.30
C GLU A 146 6.13 12.75 -8.73
N SER A 147 5.15 12.61 -9.63
CA SER A 147 4.30 13.74 -10.06
C SER A 147 3.49 14.36 -8.92
N ILE A 148 3.19 13.59 -7.87
CA ILE A 148 2.49 14.11 -6.68
C ILE A 148 3.40 14.96 -5.81
N LEU A 149 4.68 14.60 -5.75
CA LEU A 149 5.70 15.27 -4.92
C LEU A 149 6.37 16.44 -5.65
N GLU A 150 6.51 16.36 -6.97
CA GLU A 150 7.23 17.32 -7.84
C GLU A 150 6.87 18.79 -7.56
N PRO A 151 5.60 19.20 -7.42
CA PRO A 151 5.26 20.61 -7.19
C PRO A 151 5.78 21.19 -5.87
N TRP A 152 6.20 20.31 -4.96
CA TRP A 152 6.60 20.64 -3.60
C TRP A 152 8.09 20.43 -3.34
N ARG A 153 8.85 19.89 -4.30
CA ARG A 153 10.31 19.75 -4.19
C ARG A 153 10.96 21.15 -4.03
N ALA A 154 11.94 21.25 -3.14
CA ALA A 154 12.67 22.50 -2.88
C ALA A 154 13.83 22.74 -3.86
#